data_AF-A0AA41DB48-F1
#
_entry.id   AF-A0AA41DB48-F1
#
_cell.length_a   1.000
_cell.length_b   1.000
_cell.length_c   1.000
_cell.angle_alpha   90.00
_cell.angle_beta   90.00
_cell.angle_gamma   90.00
#
_symmetry.space_group_name_H-M   'P 1'
#
loop_
_entity.id
_entity.type
_entity.pdbx_description
1 polymer ?
#
loop_
_entity_poly.entity_id
_entity_poly.type
_entity_poly.pdbx_seq_one_letter_code
_entity_poly.pdbx_strand_id
1 'polypeptide(L)'
;MSSFCIRPAVDSDLRHLYEMAKLTGGGFTNLPPDRRALTAKLARSHDAFAGDGDGKVKDELFVLMLEDRATGEVRGTCQIFTHVGQKHPFYSYRIGTLTQHSRELDRTFRAEMLSLTTDLEGASEVGGLFLHPGERAGGLGLLLARSRYLFMRANRPRFADRVLAELRGVIDEAGGSPFWDGLAGRFFGMNFQEADQFNAIHGHQFIADLMPKHPIYTAMLTETARAAIGLPHPSGRAAMRMLENEGFAFEHYIDIFDGGPTMTARTDQVRTIRDARENTVVAIDAHPGREALVATGRLADFRCALAEIRDGDGGIILSEDAARTLDLTVGDTVLHIDR
;
A
#
# COMPACT_ATOMS: atom_id res chain seq x y z
N MET A 1 -19.36 -8.21 -18.17
CA MET A 1 -18.17 -7.55 -17.58
C MET A 1 -18.08 -7.88 -16.09
N SER A 2 -17.04 -7.40 -15.40
CA SER A 2 -16.75 -7.72 -14.00
C SER A 2 -17.81 -7.14 -13.05
N SER A 3 -18.42 -7.97 -12.20
CA SER A 3 -19.32 -7.57 -11.10
C SER A 3 -18.57 -7.02 -9.87
N PHE A 4 -17.24 -6.95 -9.95
CA PHE A 4 -16.40 -6.54 -8.84
C PHE A 4 -16.37 -5.01 -8.67
N CYS A 5 -16.54 -4.59 -7.42
CA CYS A 5 -16.53 -3.19 -7.01
C CYS A 5 -15.63 -3.01 -5.79
N ILE A 6 -14.84 -1.95 -5.81
CA ILE A 6 -14.12 -1.44 -4.65
C ILE A 6 -15.07 -0.59 -3.83
N ARG A 7 -15.15 -0.85 -2.52
CA ARG A 7 -15.93 -0.05 -1.58
C ARG A 7 -15.22 0.09 -0.23
N PRO A 8 -15.56 1.10 0.58
CA PRO A 8 -15.22 1.16 2.01
C PRO A 8 -15.55 -0.15 2.74
N ALA A 9 -14.68 -0.51 3.67
CA ALA A 9 -14.92 -1.61 4.58
C ALA A 9 -16.06 -1.28 5.55
N VAL A 10 -16.80 -2.31 5.94
CA VAL A 10 -17.87 -2.27 6.95
C VAL A 10 -17.61 -3.30 8.05
N ASP A 11 -18.32 -3.21 9.18
CA ASP A 11 -18.11 -4.13 10.33
C ASP A 11 -18.28 -5.60 9.97
N SER A 12 -19.21 -5.91 9.05
CA SER A 12 -19.44 -7.28 8.58
C SER A 12 -18.28 -7.86 7.78
N ASP A 13 -17.34 -7.04 7.30
CA ASP A 13 -16.16 -7.50 6.57
C ASP A 13 -15.09 -8.11 7.48
N LEU A 14 -15.24 -8.03 8.82
CA LEU A 14 -14.28 -8.60 9.77
C LEU A 14 -13.96 -10.08 9.47
N ARG A 15 -14.98 -10.87 9.11
CA ARG A 15 -14.79 -12.27 8.74
C ARG A 15 -13.94 -12.40 7.47
N HIS A 16 -14.22 -11.61 6.44
CA HIS A 16 -13.47 -11.64 5.18
C HIS A 16 -12.02 -11.20 5.37
N LEU A 17 -11.79 -10.11 6.11
CA LEU A 17 -10.45 -9.64 6.46
C LEU A 17 -9.66 -10.72 7.21
N TYR A 18 -10.27 -11.38 8.20
CA TYR A 18 -9.61 -12.41 8.98
C TYR A 18 -9.23 -13.64 8.14
N GLU A 19 -10.11 -14.09 7.24
CA GLU A 19 -9.78 -15.22 6.36
C GLU A 19 -8.71 -14.85 5.33
N MET A 20 -8.72 -13.62 4.79
CA MET A 20 -7.64 -13.14 3.91
C MET A 20 -6.31 -13.01 4.65
N ALA A 21 -6.32 -12.52 5.89
CA ALA A 21 -5.13 -12.38 6.73
C ALA A 21 -4.41 -13.71 6.96
N LYS A 22 -5.14 -14.82 7.07
CA LYS A 22 -4.52 -16.16 7.19
C LYS A 22 -3.74 -16.60 5.95
N LEU A 23 -4.02 -15.98 4.79
CA LEU A 23 -3.43 -16.35 3.50
C LEU A 23 -2.19 -15.52 3.15
N THR A 24 -1.82 -14.50 3.94
CA THR A 24 -0.69 -13.61 3.63
C THR A 24 0.68 -14.24 3.92
N GLY A 25 0.74 -15.18 4.86
CA GLY A 25 1.98 -15.65 5.48
C GLY A 25 2.60 -14.58 6.41
N GLY A 26 3.82 -14.82 6.88
CA GLY A 26 4.57 -13.89 7.74
C GLY A 26 4.99 -12.60 7.04
N GLY A 27 5.31 -11.57 7.82
CA GLY A 27 5.78 -10.26 7.38
C GLY A 27 4.71 -9.38 6.76
N PHE A 28 3.43 -9.66 7.00
CA PHE A 28 2.30 -8.85 6.50
C PHE A 28 1.57 -8.18 7.68
N THR A 29 2.31 -7.33 8.40
CA THR A 29 1.92 -6.75 9.69
C THR A 29 0.68 -5.85 9.62
N ASN A 30 0.38 -5.29 8.44
CA ASN A 30 -0.76 -4.42 8.19
C ASN A 30 -2.08 -5.21 8.01
N LEU A 31 -2.05 -6.55 7.89
CA LEU A 31 -3.24 -7.42 7.82
C LEU A 31 -3.02 -8.69 8.66
N PRO A 32 -2.95 -8.57 9.99
CA PRO A 32 -2.63 -9.69 10.86
C PRO A 32 -3.86 -10.61 11.03
N PRO A 33 -3.67 -11.95 11.15
CA PRO A 33 -4.75 -12.88 11.46
C PRO A 33 -5.13 -12.82 12.94
N ASP A 34 -5.45 -11.62 13.44
CA ASP A 34 -5.92 -11.35 14.81
C ASP A 34 -7.23 -10.56 14.78
N ARG A 35 -8.28 -11.12 15.37
CA ARG A 35 -9.63 -10.51 15.31
C ARG A 35 -9.71 -9.19 16.06
N ARG A 36 -8.97 -9.02 17.16
CA ARG A 36 -9.03 -7.78 17.95
C ARG A 36 -8.37 -6.63 17.19
N ALA A 37 -7.19 -6.86 16.62
CA ALA A 37 -6.48 -5.93 15.77
C ALA A 37 -7.30 -5.54 14.54
N LEU A 38 -7.91 -6.51 13.85
CA LEU A 38 -8.78 -6.24 12.70
C LEU A 38 -10.05 -5.48 13.07
N THR A 39 -10.65 -5.75 14.24
CA THR A 39 -11.81 -4.99 14.73
C THR A 39 -11.43 -3.54 15.02
N ALA A 40 -10.31 -3.31 15.71
CA ALA A 40 -9.80 -1.96 15.96
C ALA A 40 -9.45 -1.23 14.66
N LYS A 41 -8.93 -1.96 13.67
CA LYS A 41 -8.65 -1.44 12.32
C LYS A 41 -9.93 -0.98 11.60
N LEU A 42 -11.00 -1.77 11.64
CA LEU A 42 -12.30 -1.41 11.07
C LEU A 42 -12.90 -0.19 11.77
N ALA A 43 -12.86 -0.14 13.10
CA ALA A 43 -13.33 1.01 13.86
C ALA A 43 -12.58 2.30 13.46
N ARG A 44 -11.24 2.24 13.38
CA ARG A 44 -10.42 3.37 12.90
C ARG A 44 -10.78 3.78 11.47
N SER A 45 -11.12 2.80 10.62
CA SER A 45 -11.56 3.07 9.25
C SER A 45 -12.92 3.74 9.19
N HIS A 46 -13.86 3.34 10.04
CA HIS A 46 -15.18 3.97 10.11
C HIS A 46 -15.08 5.41 10.57
N ASP A 47 -14.27 5.68 11.60
CA ASP A 47 -14.03 7.05 12.07
C ASP A 47 -13.46 7.93 10.95
N ALA A 48 -12.52 7.41 10.16
CA ALA A 48 -11.92 8.11 9.02
C ALA A 48 -12.95 8.41 7.90
N PHE A 49 -13.82 7.43 7.57
CA PHE A 49 -14.87 7.61 6.56
C PHE A 49 -16.00 8.53 7.02
N ALA A 50 -16.29 8.58 8.32
CA ALA A 50 -17.33 9.44 8.89
C ALA A 50 -16.86 10.89 9.12
N GLY A 51 -15.55 11.11 9.25
CA GLY A 51 -14.99 12.44 9.48
C GLY A 51 -15.26 13.39 8.32
N ASP A 52 -15.58 14.64 8.61
CA ASP A 52 -15.81 15.73 7.64
C ASP A 52 -14.50 16.38 7.13
N GLY A 53 -13.36 16.03 7.72
CA GLY A 53 -12.06 16.54 7.31
C GLY A 53 -11.85 17.96 7.83
N ASP A 54 -11.85 18.12 9.15
CA ASP A 54 -11.65 19.37 9.92
C ASP A 54 -10.33 20.12 9.66
N GLY A 55 -9.58 19.78 8.60
CA GLY A 55 -8.33 20.41 8.20
C GLY A 55 -7.13 20.05 9.08
N LYS A 56 -7.32 19.22 10.12
CA LYS A 56 -6.21 18.79 10.98
C LYS A 56 -5.48 17.60 10.36
N VAL A 57 -4.15 17.66 10.40
CA VAL A 57 -3.31 16.51 10.10
C VAL A 57 -3.62 15.41 11.12
N LYS A 58 -4.15 14.30 10.62
CA LYS A 58 -4.49 13.11 11.39
C LYS A 58 -3.86 11.90 10.72
N ASP A 59 -3.53 10.90 11.54
CA ASP A 59 -3.20 9.54 11.11
C ASP A 59 -4.50 8.74 10.93
N GLU A 60 -5.23 9.05 9.85
CA GLU A 60 -6.44 8.35 9.44
C GLU A 60 -6.05 7.10 8.64
N LEU A 61 -6.87 6.06 8.75
CA LEU A 61 -6.72 4.82 7.99
C LEU A 61 -8.00 4.58 7.20
N PHE A 62 -7.89 4.42 5.90
CA PHE A 62 -8.99 3.98 5.05
C PHE A 62 -8.74 2.54 4.62
N VAL A 63 -9.69 1.66 4.91
CA VAL A 63 -9.70 0.27 4.43
C VAL A 63 -10.73 0.14 3.32
N LEU A 64 -10.29 -0.34 2.16
CA LEU A 64 -11.12 -0.62 1.00
C LEU A 64 -11.18 -2.14 0.77
N MET A 65 -12.33 -2.61 0.28
CA MET A 65 -12.64 -4.00 0.02
C MET A 65 -13.01 -4.18 -1.45
N LEU A 66 -12.55 -5.28 -2.05
CA LEU A 66 -12.98 -5.72 -3.38
C LEU A 66 -14.08 -6.76 -3.20
N GLU A 67 -15.30 -6.34 -3.49
CA GLU A 67 -16.52 -7.15 -3.39
C GLU A 67 -16.99 -7.56 -4.78
N ASP A 68 -17.32 -8.83 -4.96
CA ASP A 68 -18.16 -9.27 -6.07
C ASP A 68 -19.62 -8.97 -5.74
N ARG A 69 -20.23 -7.97 -6.39
CA ARG A 69 -21.61 -7.56 -6.12
C ARG A 69 -22.65 -8.60 -6.53
N ALA A 70 -22.29 -9.58 -7.37
CA ALA A 70 -23.21 -10.64 -7.75
C ALA A 70 -23.39 -11.68 -6.63
N THR A 71 -22.35 -11.92 -5.83
CA THR A 71 -22.33 -12.95 -4.79
C THR A 71 -22.28 -12.38 -3.36
N GLY A 72 -21.87 -11.11 -3.22
CA GLY A 72 -21.57 -10.48 -1.93
C GLY A 72 -20.24 -10.96 -1.33
N GLU A 73 -19.44 -11.74 -2.06
CA GLU A 73 -18.16 -12.22 -1.57
C GLU A 73 -17.08 -11.14 -1.68
N VAL A 74 -16.30 -10.97 -0.61
CA VAL A 74 -15.13 -10.09 -0.61
C VAL A 74 -13.87 -10.92 -0.88
N ARG A 75 -13.12 -10.52 -1.91
CA ARG A 75 -11.97 -11.27 -2.44
C ARG A 75 -10.66 -10.46 -2.46
N GLY A 76 -10.67 -9.22 -1.97
CA GLY A 76 -9.46 -8.43 -1.83
C GLY A 76 -9.63 -7.28 -0.85
N THR A 77 -8.51 -6.72 -0.40
CA THR A 77 -8.46 -5.54 0.46
C THR A 77 -7.23 -4.71 0.17
N CYS A 78 -7.33 -3.40 0.41
CA CYS A 78 -6.19 -2.49 0.38
C CYS A 78 -6.40 -1.34 1.37
N GLN A 79 -5.31 -0.69 1.75
CA GLN A 79 -5.29 0.31 2.82
C GLN A 79 -4.60 1.59 2.37
N ILE A 80 -5.03 2.71 2.95
CA ILE A 80 -4.47 4.04 2.71
C ILE A 80 -4.34 4.74 4.06
N PHE A 81 -3.15 5.23 4.38
CA PHE A 81 -2.87 6.04 5.56
C PHE A 81 -2.63 7.47 5.12
N THR A 82 -3.25 8.44 5.79
CA THR A 82 -3.13 9.86 5.42
C THR A 82 -1.77 10.43 5.77
N HIS A 83 -1.30 10.20 7.00
CA HIS A 83 -0.03 10.69 7.52
C HIS A 83 0.57 9.66 8.47
N VAL A 84 1.63 8.98 8.04
CA VAL A 84 2.38 8.08 8.91
C VAL A 84 3.20 8.87 9.94
N GLY A 85 3.60 8.22 11.02
CA GLY A 85 4.52 8.82 11.98
C GLY A 85 3.88 9.74 13.05
N GLN A 86 2.56 9.95 13.04
CA GLN A 86 1.92 10.94 13.94
C GLN A 86 1.73 10.46 15.38
N LYS A 87 1.49 9.16 15.58
CA LYS A 87 1.31 8.55 16.91
C LYS A 87 2.62 7.96 17.45
N HIS A 88 3.34 7.30 16.56
CA HIS A 88 4.64 6.66 16.81
C HIS A 88 5.55 7.02 15.64
N PRO A 89 6.86 7.24 15.87
CA PRO A 89 7.76 7.61 14.77
C PRO A 89 7.80 6.51 13.69
N PHE A 90 7.80 6.94 12.44
CA PHE A 90 7.90 6.03 11.30
C PHE A 90 9.36 5.80 10.97
N TYR A 91 9.91 4.66 11.40
CA TYR A 91 11.31 4.35 11.26
C TYR A 91 11.62 3.63 9.95
N SER A 92 12.73 4.00 9.32
CA SER A 92 13.31 3.28 8.18
C SER A 92 14.83 3.26 8.32
N TYR A 93 15.49 2.33 7.64
CA TYR A 93 16.92 2.48 7.34
C TYR A 93 17.08 3.22 6.02
N ARG A 94 17.86 4.30 6.02
CA ARG A 94 18.33 4.96 4.81
C ARG A 94 19.69 4.39 4.40
N ILE A 95 19.80 3.93 3.17
CA ILE A 95 21.05 3.48 2.57
C ILE A 95 21.82 4.72 2.09
N GLY A 96 23.02 4.92 2.63
CA GLY A 96 23.93 5.99 2.22
C GLY A 96 25.31 5.47 1.88
N THR A 97 26.07 6.23 1.10
CA THR A 97 27.47 5.90 0.78
C THR A 97 28.42 6.81 1.55
N LEU A 98 29.30 6.22 2.37
CA LEU A 98 30.45 6.89 2.93
C LEU A 98 31.65 6.72 1.99
N THR A 99 32.19 7.84 1.49
CA THR A 99 33.42 7.85 0.68
C THR A 99 34.56 8.43 1.51
N GLN A 100 35.67 7.69 1.60
CA GLN A 100 36.88 8.09 2.29
C GLN A 100 38.08 7.89 1.38
N HIS A 101 39.08 8.75 1.46
CA HIS A 101 40.33 8.61 0.72
C HIS A 101 41.49 8.51 1.70
N SER A 102 42.24 7.41 1.64
CA SER A 102 43.50 7.27 2.35
C SER A 102 44.62 7.71 1.43
N ARG A 103 45.28 8.80 1.80
CA ARG A 103 46.42 9.35 1.07
C ARG A 103 47.62 8.41 1.15
N GLU A 104 47.85 7.80 2.31
CA GLU A 104 48.97 6.88 2.57
C GLU A 104 48.85 5.60 1.75
N LEU A 105 47.63 5.14 1.47
CA LEU A 105 47.35 3.96 0.64
C LEU A 105 47.01 4.32 -0.81
N ASP A 106 47.00 5.61 -1.16
CA ASP A 106 46.50 6.17 -2.44
C ASP A 106 45.21 5.48 -2.91
N ARG A 107 44.26 5.29 -1.97
CA ARG A 107 43.08 4.48 -2.19
C ARG A 107 41.83 5.16 -1.68
N THR A 108 40.82 5.20 -2.53
CA THR A 108 39.46 5.61 -2.15
C THR A 108 38.64 4.39 -1.74
N PHE A 109 38.14 4.43 -0.52
CA PHE A 109 37.19 3.48 0.04
C PHE A 109 35.77 4.04 -0.07
N ARG A 110 34.85 3.21 -0.56
CA ARG A 110 33.41 3.52 -0.59
C ARG A 110 32.69 2.39 0.13
N ALA A 111 31.89 2.75 1.13
CA ALA A 111 31.08 1.80 1.86
C ALA A 111 29.62 2.25 1.92
N GLU A 112 28.72 1.30 1.75
CA GLU A 112 27.30 1.50 2.02
C GLU A 112 27.03 1.34 3.51
N MET A 113 26.17 2.21 4.04
CA MET A 113 25.76 2.22 5.43
C MET A 113 24.24 2.31 5.55
N LEU A 114 23.69 1.64 6.55
CA LEU A 114 22.30 1.77 6.97
C LEU A 114 22.24 2.77 8.13
N SER A 115 21.49 3.86 7.97
CA SER A 115 21.26 4.84 9.04
C SER A 115 19.80 4.84 9.43
N LEU A 116 19.50 4.62 10.71
CA LEU A 116 18.13 4.70 11.23
C LEU A 116 17.64 6.15 11.09
N THR A 117 16.46 6.34 10.50
CA THR A 117 15.87 7.67 10.31
C THR A 117 14.34 7.64 10.39
N THR A 118 13.74 8.81 10.48
CA THR A 118 12.29 9.08 10.38
C THR A 118 11.97 10.06 9.24
N ASP A 119 12.82 10.12 8.21
CA ASP A 119 12.69 11.00 7.03
C ASP A 119 11.31 10.94 6.32
N LEU A 120 10.55 9.84 6.52
CA LEU A 120 9.26 9.59 5.89
C LEU A 120 8.06 9.96 6.77
N GLU A 121 8.29 10.52 7.96
CA GLU A 121 7.24 11.04 8.82
C GLU A 121 6.36 12.07 8.10
N GLY A 122 5.03 11.95 8.28
CA GLY A 122 4.06 12.82 7.64
C GLY A 122 3.74 12.46 6.20
N ALA A 123 4.40 11.48 5.58
CA ALA A 123 4.00 10.98 4.26
C ALA A 123 2.67 10.20 4.33
N SER A 124 1.94 10.13 3.22
CA SER A 124 0.85 9.17 3.06
C SER A 124 1.43 7.79 2.75
N GLU A 125 0.71 6.73 3.09
CA GLU A 125 1.11 5.35 2.76
C GLU A 125 -0.03 4.62 2.05
N VAL A 126 0.31 3.84 1.03
CA VAL A 126 -0.58 2.82 0.47
C VAL A 126 -0.06 1.43 0.84
N GLY A 127 -0.87 0.69 1.59
CA GLY A 127 -0.47 -0.59 2.18
C GLY A 127 -1.55 -1.66 2.05
N GLY A 128 -1.34 -2.78 2.73
CA GLY A 128 -2.34 -3.83 2.92
C GLY A 128 -2.93 -4.43 1.63
N LEU A 129 -2.21 -4.35 0.50
CA LEU A 129 -2.68 -4.79 -0.80
C LEU A 129 -2.71 -6.32 -0.86
N PHE A 130 -3.90 -6.90 -0.73
CA PHE A 130 -4.10 -8.33 -0.80
C PHE A 130 -5.24 -8.68 -1.76
N LEU A 131 -4.96 -9.66 -2.63
CA LEU A 131 -5.94 -10.24 -3.54
C LEU A 131 -5.92 -11.76 -3.36
N HIS A 132 -7.11 -12.32 -3.16
CA HIS A 132 -7.31 -13.76 -3.00
C HIS A 132 -6.65 -14.51 -4.18
N PRO A 133 -5.91 -15.61 -3.94
CA PRO A 133 -5.16 -16.29 -5.01
C PRO A 133 -6.01 -16.70 -6.22
N GLY A 134 -7.28 -17.09 -5.98
CA GLY A 134 -8.24 -17.43 -7.03
C GLY A 134 -8.60 -16.27 -7.98
N GLU A 135 -8.38 -15.01 -7.56
CA GLU A 135 -8.78 -13.81 -8.29
C GLU A 135 -7.60 -13.05 -8.93
N ARG A 136 -6.39 -13.63 -8.93
CA ARG A 136 -5.17 -12.93 -9.42
C ARG A 136 -5.10 -12.72 -10.93
N ALA A 137 -6.13 -13.15 -11.68
CA ALA A 137 -6.29 -12.91 -13.11
C ALA A 137 -7.22 -11.71 -13.38
N GLY A 138 -7.32 -11.28 -14.65
CA GLY A 138 -8.40 -10.39 -15.07
C GLY A 138 -8.27 -8.90 -14.71
N GLY A 139 -7.19 -8.47 -14.05
CA GLY A 139 -6.95 -7.05 -13.74
C GLY A 139 -7.47 -6.57 -12.40
N LEU A 140 -8.02 -7.45 -11.55
CA LEU A 140 -8.52 -7.08 -10.23
C LEU A 140 -7.40 -6.57 -9.30
N GLY A 141 -6.18 -7.07 -9.44
CA GLY A 141 -5.02 -6.52 -8.72
C GLY A 141 -4.75 -5.06 -9.08
N LEU A 142 -4.85 -4.73 -10.37
CA LEU A 142 -4.71 -3.36 -10.88
C LEU A 142 -5.81 -2.45 -10.33
N LEU A 143 -7.07 -2.90 -10.40
CA LEU A 143 -8.21 -2.19 -9.82
C LEU A 143 -8.00 -1.90 -8.33
N LEU A 144 -7.63 -2.91 -7.56
CA LEU A 144 -7.39 -2.80 -6.12
C LEU A 144 -6.24 -1.82 -5.81
N ALA A 145 -5.15 -1.85 -6.58
CA ALA A 145 -4.01 -0.98 -6.36
C ALA A 145 -4.32 0.48 -6.73
N ARG A 146 -4.89 0.72 -7.92
CA ARG A 146 -5.12 2.06 -8.49
C ARG A 146 -6.36 2.76 -7.93
N SER A 147 -7.34 2.01 -7.41
CA SER A 147 -8.48 2.60 -6.69
C SER A 147 -8.04 3.43 -5.49
N ARG A 148 -6.95 3.05 -4.81
CA ARG A 148 -6.35 3.86 -3.74
C ARG A 148 -5.93 5.24 -4.23
N TYR A 149 -5.34 5.33 -5.41
CA TYR A 149 -4.90 6.59 -6.00
C TYR A 149 -6.09 7.44 -6.46
N LEU A 150 -7.14 6.81 -7.02
CA LEU A 150 -8.40 7.51 -7.33
C LEU A 150 -9.08 8.02 -6.05
N PHE A 151 -9.06 7.25 -4.97
CA PHE A 151 -9.54 7.68 -3.65
C PHE A 151 -8.74 8.88 -3.12
N MET A 152 -7.40 8.81 -3.22
CA MET A 152 -6.52 9.91 -2.84
C MET A 152 -6.80 11.17 -3.66
N ARG A 153 -7.01 11.04 -4.98
CA ARG A 153 -7.38 12.17 -5.85
C ARG A 153 -8.73 12.78 -5.44
N ALA A 154 -9.74 11.96 -5.21
CA ALA A 154 -11.08 12.42 -4.83
C ALA A 154 -11.10 13.15 -3.48
N ASN A 155 -10.11 12.88 -2.61
CA ASN A 155 -10.02 13.42 -1.25
C ASN A 155 -8.65 14.09 -1.01
N ARG A 156 -8.06 14.70 -2.04
CA ARG A 156 -6.66 15.15 -2.07
C ARG A 156 -6.21 15.99 -0.87
N PRO A 157 -7.02 16.91 -0.31
CA PRO A 157 -6.62 17.70 0.86
C PRO A 157 -6.27 16.90 2.13
N ARG A 158 -6.67 15.61 2.19
CA ARG A 158 -6.38 14.73 3.34
C ARG A 158 -5.00 14.06 3.28
N PHE A 159 -4.38 14.04 2.11
CA PHE A 159 -3.17 13.28 1.86
C PHE A 159 -1.96 14.20 1.75
N ALA A 160 -0.80 13.69 2.13
CA ALA A 160 0.46 14.42 2.05
C ALA A 160 0.95 14.54 0.60
N ASP A 161 1.91 15.44 0.38
CA ASP A 161 2.52 15.65 -0.94
C ASP A 161 3.47 14.52 -1.37
N ARG A 162 3.86 13.67 -0.42
CA ARG A 162 4.65 12.46 -0.65
C ARG A 162 3.84 11.25 -0.22
N VAL A 163 3.85 10.21 -1.06
CA VAL A 163 3.24 8.91 -0.77
C VAL A 163 4.32 7.83 -0.81
N LEU A 164 4.21 6.86 0.08
CA LEU A 164 5.09 5.69 0.14
C LEU A 164 4.30 4.37 0.08
N ALA A 165 5.01 3.30 -0.21
CA ALA A 165 4.53 1.93 -0.08
C ALA A 165 5.69 1.06 0.40
N GLU A 166 5.52 0.37 1.53
CA GLU A 166 6.49 -0.61 2.00
C GLU A 166 6.18 -1.97 1.40
N LEU A 167 7.19 -2.57 0.76
CA LEU A 167 7.11 -3.92 0.24
C LEU A 167 7.80 -4.84 1.22
N ARG A 168 7.10 -5.90 1.61
CA ARG A 168 7.67 -6.99 2.40
C ARG A 168 9.00 -7.45 1.84
N GLY A 169 10.01 -7.57 2.68
CA GLY A 169 11.34 -8.05 2.34
C GLY A 169 11.41 -9.56 2.10
N VAL A 170 12.62 -10.06 1.92
CA VAL A 170 12.84 -11.48 1.67
C VAL A 170 12.55 -12.29 2.94
N ILE A 171 11.66 -13.26 2.81
CA ILE A 171 11.35 -14.27 3.81
C ILE A 171 11.48 -15.62 3.11
N ASP A 172 12.18 -16.56 3.72
CA ASP A 172 12.37 -17.89 3.18
C ASP A 172 11.15 -18.81 3.45
N GLU A 173 11.18 -20.02 2.90
CA GLU A 173 10.10 -21.00 3.06
C GLU A 173 9.93 -21.49 4.50
N ALA A 174 10.98 -21.39 5.31
CA ALA A 174 10.93 -21.69 6.74
C ALA A 174 10.40 -20.50 7.57
N GLY A 175 10.04 -19.37 6.93
CA GLY A 175 9.54 -18.18 7.57
C GLY A 175 10.62 -17.34 8.27
N GLY A 176 11.90 -17.53 7.92
CA GLY A 176 13.01 -16.70 8.39
C GLY A 176 13.27 -15.52 7.45
N SER A 177 13.77 -14.40 8.00
CA SER A 177 14.23 -13.26 7.19
C SER A 177 15.77 -13.18 7.26
N PRO A 178 16.47 -13.30 6.12
CA PRO A 178 17.93 -13.19 6.11
C PRO A 178 18.43 -11.85 6.66
N PHE A 179 17.69 -10.76 6.40
CA PHE A 179 18.03 -9.44 6.94
C PHE A 179 17.84 -9.40 8.45
N TRP A 180 16.74 -9.95 8.97
CA TRP A 180 16.51 -10.06 10.41
C TRP A 180 17.64 -10.83 11.10
N ASP A 181 17.97 -12.02 10.60
CA ASP A 181 18.98 -12.89 11.21
C ASP A 181 20.39 -12.28 11.16
N GLY A 182 20.70 -11.55 10.09
CA GLY A 182 22.00 -10.90 9.92
C GLY A 182 22.17 -9.61 10.71
N LEU A 183 21.06 -8.95 11.10
CA LEU A 183 21.07 -7.66 11.76
C LEU A 183 20.16 -7.61 12.98
N ALA A 184 18.85 -7.52 12.75
CA ALA A 184 17.87 -7.20 13.76
C ALA A 184 17.86 -8.22 14.91
N GLY A 185 17.77 -9.51 14.62
CA GLY A 185 17.67 -10.60 15.61
C GLY A 185 18.79 -10.61 16.65
N ARG A 186 19.96 -10.05 16.34
CA ARG A 186 21.08 -9.89 17.29
C ARG A 186 20.77 -8.97 18.47
N PHE A 187 19.79 -8.08 18.33
CA PHE A 187 19.37 -7.12 19.36
C PHE A 187 18.13 -7.56 20.14
N PHE A 188 17.30 -8.45 19.58
CA PHE A 188 16.00 -8.83 20.15
C PHE A 188 16.01 -10.18 20.88
N GLY A 189 16.99 -11.05 20.60
CA GLY A 189 17.04 -12.38 21.21
C GLY A 189 15.87 -13.30 20.84
N MET A 190 15.15 -12.99 19.76
CA MET A 190 14.02 -13.76 19.23
C MET A 190 14.16 -13.95 17.71
N ASN A 191 13.54 -14.99 17.17
CA ASN A 191 13.53 -15.25 15.73
C ASN A 191 12.53 -14.34 15.00
N PHE A 192 12.60 -14.31 13.66
CA PHE A 192 11.74 -13.43 12.86
C PHE A 192 10.25 -13.69 13.04
N GLN A 193 9.82 -14.96 13.15
CA GLN A 193 8.41 -15.30 13.31
C GLN A 193 7.85 -14.81 14.64
N GLU A 194 8.62 -14.95 15.71
CA GLU A 194 8.28 -14.44 17.04
C GLU A 194 8.16 -12.91 17.01
N ALA A 195 9.11 -12.24 16.35
CA ALA A 195 9.09 -10.79 16.20
C ALA A 195 7.92 -10.28 15.35
N ASP A 196 7.61 -10.96 14.24
CA ASP A 196 6.50 -10.64 13.34
C ASP A 196 5.15 -10.80 14.04
N GLN A 197 4.96 -11.92 14.76
CA GLN A 197 3.75 -12.15 15.56
C GLN A 197 3.61 -11.12 16.68
N PHE A 198 4.70 -10.80 17.38
CA PHE A 198 4.68 -9.80 18.44
C PHE A 198 4.35 -8.41 17.87
N ASN A 199 4.97 -8.02 16.75
CA ASN A 199 4.70 -6.76 16.07
C ASN A 199 3.24 -6.64 15.60
N ALA A 200 2.69 -7.72 15.04
CA ALA A 200 1.28 -7.79 14.64
C ALA A 200 0.29 -7.54 15.79
N ILE A 201 0.64 -7.92 17.03
CA ILE A 201 -0.24 -7.83 18.20
C ILE A 201 0.00 -6.54 19.01
N HIS A 202 1.27 -6.18 19.20
CA HIS A 202 1.70 -5.12 20.11
C HIS A 202 2.15 -3.82 19.41
N GLY A 203 2.23 -3.85 18.08
CA GLY A 203 2.74 -2.75 17.28
C GLY A 203 4.26 -2.65 17.26
N HIS A 204 4.75 -1.72 16.45
CA HIS A 204 6.16 -1.58 16.06
C HIS A 204 7.07 -0.87 17.08
N GLN A 205 6.52 -0.34 18.18
CA GLN A 205 7.26 0.50 19.12
C GLN A 205 8.44 -0.22 19.78
N PHE A 206 8.29 -1.51 20.14
CA PHE A 206 9.36 -2.25 20.83
C PHE A 206 10.62 -2.43 19.96
N ILE A 207 10.47 -2.36 18.63
CA ILE A 207 11.59 -2.51 17.69
C ILE A 207 12.42 -1.25 17.61
N ALA A 208 11.74 -0.11 17.53
CA ALA A 208 12.40 1.19 17.55
C ALA A 208 13.29 1.39 18.79
N ASP A 209 12.83 0.89 19.94
CA ASP A 209 13.52 1.09 21.22
C ASP A 209 14.84 0.31 21.31
N LEU A 210 14.99 -0.79 20.56
CA LEU A 210 16.14 -1.69 20.62
C LEU A 210 17.05 -1.65 19.39
N MET A 211 16.64 -0.96 18.30
CA MET A 211 17.45 -0.86 17.09
C MET A 211 18.72 0.01 17.27
N PRO A 212 19.83 -0.33 16.61
CA PRO A 212 21.04 0.49 16.64
C PRO A 212 20.79 1.89 16.12
N LYS A 213 21.17 2.89 16.92
CA LYS A 213 21.08 4.31 16.54
C LYS A 213 22.27 4.79 15.72
N HIS A 214 23.34 4.00 15.65
CA HIS A 214 24.56 4.32 14.90
C HIS A 214 24.53 3.67 13.51
N PRO A 215 25.11 4.32 12.48
CA PRO A 215 25.16 3.76 11.14
C PRO A 215 25.86 2.39 11.10
N ILE A 216 25.30 1.49 10.30
CA ILE A 216 25.76 0.10 10.18
C ILE A 216 26.37 -0.09 8.80
N TYR A 217 27.64 -0.47 8.76
CA TYR A 217 28.30 -0.85 7.51
C TYR A 217 27.66 -2.13 6.95
N THR A 218 27.10 -2.07 5.74
CA THR A 218 26.49 -3.26 5.11
C THR A 218 27.51 -4.39 4.90
N ALA A 219 28.79 -4.03 4.78
CA ALA A 219 29.91 -4.97 4.70
C ALA A 219 30.11 -5.83 5.97
N MET A 220 29.57 -5.43 7.12
CA MET A 220 29.63 -6.18 8.37
C MET A 220 28.46 -7.17 8.54
N LEU A 221 27.47 -7.11 7.65
CA LEU A 221 26.35 -8.04 7.64
C LEU A 221 26.79 -9.37 7.00
N THR A 222 26.04 -10.43 7.29
CA THR A 222 26.20 -11.71 6.56
C THR A 222 25.92 -11.49 5.08
N GLU A 223 26.52 -12.31 4.22
CA GLU A 223 26.32 -12.20 2.77
C GLU A 223 24.85 -12.33 2.38
N THR A 224 24.11 -13.23 3.03
CA THR A 224 22.68 -13.43 2.81
C THR A 224 21.84 -12.24 3.24
N ALA A 225 22.15 -11.59 4.37
CA ALA A 225 21.47 -10.39 4.83
C ALA A 225 21.74 -9.21 3.90
N ARG A 226 23.01 -9.01 3.50
CA ARG A 226 23.39 -7.96 2.56
C ARG A 226 22.72 -8.13 1.21
N ALA A 227 22.61 -9.37 0.73
CA ALA A 227 21.94 -9.68 -0.54
C ALA A 227 20.41 -9.44 -0.49
N ALA A 228 19.79 -9.46 0.69
CA ALA A 228 18.35 -9.23 0.86
C ALA A 228 17.97 -7.74 0.92
N ILE A 229 18.92 -6.84 1.16
CA ILE A 229 18.66 -5.39 1.30
C ILE A 229 17.96 -4.82 0.06
N GLY A 230 16.81 -4.18 0.27
CA GLY A 230 16.04 -3.51 -0.76
C GLY A 230 15.37 -4.48 -1.75
N LEU A 231 15.39 -5.79 -1.49
CA LEU A 231 14.71 -6.77 -2.33
C LEU A 231 13.32 -7.08 -1.77
N PRO A 232 12.26 -6.95 -2.57
CA PRO A 232 10.95 -7.40 -2.13
C PRO A 232 10.90 -8.93 -2.11
N HIS A 233 10.01 -9.46 -1.29
CA HIS A 233 9.62 -10.87 -1.30
C HIS A 233 9.31 -11.32 -2.74
N PRO A 234 9.64 -12.57 -3.14
CA PRO A 234 9.34 -13.07 -4.49
C PRO A 234 7.88 -12.84 -4.94
N SER A 235 6.91 -13.05 -4.05
CA SER A 235 5.48 -12.78 -4.32
C SER A 235 5.14 -11.28 -4.42
N GLY A 236 5.98 -10.39 -3.88
CA GLY A 236 5.82 -8.93 -3.91
C GLY A 236 6.38 -8.25 -5.17
N ARG A 237 7.15 -8.95 -6.02
CA ARG A 237 7.75 -8.37 -7.24
C ARG A 237 6.70 -7.80 -8.20
N ALA A 238 5.53 -8.42 -8.29
CA ALA A 238 4.45 -7.90 -9.12
C ALA A 238 3.89 -6.57 -8.58
N ALA A 239 3.76 -6.44 -7.25
CA ALA A 239 3.33 -5.20 -6.62
C ALA A 239 4.36 -4.08 -6.81
N MET A 240 5.66 -4.40 -6.72
CA MET A 240 6.74 -3.43 -7.03
C MET A 240 6.63 -2.87 -8.44
N ARG A 241 6.47 -3.74 -9.45
CA ARG A 241 6.28 -3.29 -10.85
C ARG A 241 5.03 -2.42 -11.03
N MET A 242 3.96 -2.72 -10.31
CA MET A 242 2.75 -1.89 -10.34
C MET A 242 3.00 -0.50 -9.75
N LEU A 243 3.80 -0.39 -8.69
CA LEU A 243 4.22 0.89 -8.13
C LEU A 243 5.12 1.66 -9.11
N GLU A 244 6.10 1.00 -9.73
CA GLU A 244 7.00 1.61 -10.73
C GLU A 244 6.22 2.16 -11.94
N ASN A 245 5.22 1.41 -12.43
CA ASN A 245 4.33 1.85 -13.52
C ASN A 245 3.49 3.10 -13.16
N GLU A 246 3.30 3.34 -11.87
CA GLU A 246 2.59 4.51 -11.35
C GLU A 246 3.54 5.68 -11.06
N GLY A 247 4.85 5.50 -11.20
CA GLY A 247 5.87 6.52 -10.99
C GLY A 247 6.51 6.50 -9.60
N PHE A 248 6.29 5.45 -8.80
CA PHE A 248 7.05 5.24 -7.57
C PHE A 248 8.48 4.79 -7.88
N ALA A 249 9.42 5.22 -7.05
CA ALA A 249 10.83 4.85 -7.14
C ALA A 249 11.36 4.36 -5.79
N PHE A 250 12.35 3.48 -5.85
CA PHE A 250 13.14 3.11 -4.69
C PHE A 250 14.12 4.25 -4.36
N GLU A 251 13.85 4.99 -3.30
CA GLU A 251 14.67 6.15 -2.87
C GLU A 251 15.62 5.79 -1.72
N HIS A 252 16.16 4.56 -1.72
CA HIS A 252 17.15 4.09 -0.76
C HIS A 252 16.66 3.98 0.70
N TYR A 253 15.35 3.75 0.89
CA TYR A 253 14.76 3.45 2.19
C TYR A 253 14.36 1.98 2.25
N ILE A 254 14.69 1.31 3.35
CA ILE A 254 14.27 -0.07 3.60
C ILE A 254 13.61 -0.19 4.97
N ASP A 255 12.73 -1.18 5.10
CA ASP A 255 12.13 -1.59 6.36
C ASP A 255 13.20 -2.05 7.35
N ILE A 256 13.00 -1.75 8.62
CA ILE A 256 13.97 -2.02 9.69
C ILE A 256 13.98 -3.48 10.16
N PHE A 257 12.98 -4.28 9.78
CA PHE A 257 12.84 -5.68 10.20
C PHE A 257 13.35 -6.65 9.15
N ASP A 258 12.84 -6.53 7.92
CA ASP A 258 13.04 -7.52 6.87
C ASP A 258 13.87 -7.00 5.69
N GLY A 259 14.25 -5.71 5.73
CA GLY A 259 15.07 -5.06 4.72
C GLY A 259 14.34 -4.83 3.39
N GLY A 260 13.02 -5.00 3.37
CA GLY A 260 12.18 -4.78 2.21
C GLY A 260 12.19 -3.32 1.75
N PRO A 261 12.03 -3.05 0.44
CA PRO A 261 12.16 -1.71 -0.08
C PRO A 261 10.92 -0.85 0.22
N THR A 262 11.18 0.40 0.62
CA THR A 262 10.16 1.46 0.66
C THR A 262 10.19 2.21 -0.67
N MET A 263 9.10 2.13 -1.41
CA MET A 263 8.89 2.83 -2.67
C MET A 263 8.21 4.17 -2.39
N THR A 264 8.64 5.27 -3.01
CA THR A 264 8.01 6.58 -2.80
C THR A 264 7.72 7.32 -4.10
N ALA A 265 6.76 8.24 -4.06
CA ALA A 265 6.45 9.17 -5.13
C ALA A 265 5.98 10.51 -4.56
N ARG A 266 6.09 11.58 -5.37
CA ARG A 266 5.27 12.78 -5.13
C ARG A 266 3.82 12.43 -5.47
N THR A 267 2.89 12.65 -4.55
CA THR A 267 1.49 12.24 -4.67
C THR A 267 0.86 12.70 -5.99
N ASP A 268 1.05 13.97 -6.35
CA ASP A 268 0.48 14.53 -7.58
C ASP A 268 1.20 14.10 -8.88
N GLN A 269 2.28 13.32 -8.76
CA GLN A 269 3.00 12.73 -9.90
C GLN A 269 2.69 11.25 -10.10
N VAL A 270 1.95 10.62 -9.17
CA VAL A 270 1.43 9.27 -9.36
C VAL A 270 0.55 9.26 -10.60
N ARG A 271 0.84 8.39 -11.57
CA ARG A 271 0.18 8.36 -12.90
C ARG A 271 -1.35 8.40 -12.78
N THR A 272 -1.91 7.57 -11.91
CA THR A 272 -3.36 7.54 -11.69
C THR A 272 -3.93 8.82 -11.10
N ILE A 273 -3.20 9.47 -10.19
CA ILE A 273 -3.62 10.75 -9.60
C ILE A 273 -3.52 11.85 -10.64
N ARG A 274 -2.43 11.91 -11.41
CA ARG A 274 -2.18 12.97 -12.40
C ARG A 274 -3.11 12.86 -13.61
N ASP A 275 -3.23 11.67 -14.19
CA ASP A 275 -3.81 11.49 -15.52
C ASP A 275 -5.30 11.14 -15.51
N ALA A 276 -5.89 10.89 -14.33
CA ALA A 276 -7.34 10.67 -14.24
C ALA A 276 -8.11 11.90 -14.74
N ARG A 277 -9.31 11.67 -15.25
CA ARG A 277 -10.19 12.71 -15.79
C ARG A 277 -11.51 12.69 -15.05
N GLU A 278 -12.06 13.86 -14.82
CA GLU A 278 -13.39 14.02 -14.24
C GLU A 278 -14.37 14.34 -15.36
N ASN A 279 -15.41 13.54 -15.51
CA ASN A 279 -16.44 13.74 -16.54
C ASN A 279 -17.83 13.37 -16.01
N THR A 280 -18.85 13.98 -16.61
CA THR A 280 -20.25 13.64 -16.36
C THR A 280 -20.66 12.44 -17.21
N VAL A 281 -21.49 11.55 -16.65
CA VAL A 281 -22.14 10.47 -17.39
C VAL A 281 -23.28 11.06 -18.23
N VAL A 282 -23.14 11.06 -19.55
CA VAL A 282 -24.13 11.68 -20.47
C VAL A 282 -25.11 10.68 -21.06
N ALA A 283 -24.75 9.40 -21.09
CA ALA A 283 -25.63 8.31 -21.48
C ALA A 283 -25.17 6.98 -20.87
N ILE A 284 -26.08 6.01 -20.84
CA ILE A 284 -25.80 4.62 -20.48
C ILE A 284 -26.38 3.74 -21.58
N ASP A 285 -25.58 2.83 -22.14
CA ASP A 285 -26.05 1.88 -23.17
C ASP A 285 -25.26 0.56 -23.16
N ALA A 286 -25.55 -0.29 -24.15
CA ALA A 286 -24.95 -1.63 -24.28
C ALA A 286 -23.78 -1.70 -25.29
N HIS A 287 -23.30 -0.57 -25.82
CA HIS A 287 -22.25 -0.59 -26.84
C HIS A 287 -20.86 -0.70 -26.22
N PRO A 288 -19.98 -1.54 -26.79
CA PRO A 288 -18.65 -1.78 -26.23
C PRO A 288 -17.78 -0.52 -26.27
N GLY A 289 -16.95 -0.35 -25.25
CA GLY A 289 -16.06 0.81 -25.09
C GLY A 289 -14.60 0.43 -24.87
N ARG A 290 -13.80 1.43 -24.47
CA ARG A 290 -12.43 1.20 -23.99
C ARG A 290 -12.47 0.88 -22.50
N GLU A 291 -11.59 -0.02 -22.05
CA GLU A 291 -11.49 -0.35 -20.62
C GLU A 291 -10.86 0.81 -19.83
N ALA A 292 -11.50 1.14 -18.72
CA ALA A 292 -11.06 2.15 -17.77
C ALA A 292 -11.36 1.72 -16.35
N LEU A 293 -10.62 2.27 -15.39
CA LEU A 293 -11.06 2.32 -14.01
C LEU A 293 -11.97 3.53 -13.86
N VAL A 294 -13.16 3.32 -13.30
CA VAL A 294 -14.14 4.39 -13.04
C VAL A 294 -14.43 4.41 -11.55
N ALA A 295 -14.29 5.58 -10.95
CA ALA A 295 -14.55 5.83 -9.54
C ALA A 295 -15.60 6.95 -9.36
N THR A 296 -16.43 6.80 -8.34
CA THR A 296 -17.46 7.77 -7.95
C THR A 296 -17.53 7.87 -6.43
N GLY A 297 -18.27 8.86 -5.94
CA GLY A 297 -18.48 9.10 -4.52
C GLY A 297 -17.25 9.65 -3.81
N ARG A 298 -17.46 10.04 -2.56
CA ARG A 298 -16.41 10.49 -1.63
C ARG A 298 -16.54 9.70 -0.33
N LEU A 299 -15.42 9.51 0.36
CA LEU A 299 -15.38 8.86 1.67
C LEU A 299 -16.22 7.56 1.70
N ALA A 300 -17.23 7.47 2.57
CA ALA A 300 -18.08 6.29 2.75
C ALA A 300 -18.86 5.86 1.48
N ASP A 301 -19.12 6.80 0.57
CA ASP A 301 -19.83 6.56 -0.68
C ASP A 301 -18.89 6.20 -1.83
N PHE A 302 -17.57 6.17 -1.59
CA PHE A 302 -16.61 5.87 -2.63
C PHE A 302 -16.87 4.48 -3.24
N ARG A 303 -16.90 4.41 -4.57
CA ARG A 303 -16.97 3.16 -5.33
C ARG A 303 -16.00 3.23 -6.51
N CYS A 304 -15.37 2.11 -6.85
CA CYS A 304 -14.50 2.05 -8.03
C CYS A 304 -14.56 0.67 -8.70
N ALA A 305 -14.64 0.60 -10.02
CA ALA A 305 -14.72 -0.65 -10.78
C ALA A 305 -13.95 -0.55 -12.10
N LEU A 306 -13.65 -1.70 -12.69
CA LEU A 306 -13.27 -1.77 -14.10
C LEU A 306 -14.54 -1.68 -14.94
N ALA A 307 -14.56 -0.77 -15.90
CA ALA A 307 -15.69 -0.49 -16.75
C ALA A 307 -15.24 -0.26 -18.19
N GLU A 308 -16.18 -0.36 -19.11
CA GLU A 308 -16.02 0.09 -20.49
C GLU A 308 -16.71 1.44 -20.60
N ILE A 309 -15.98 2.39 -21.17
CA ILE A 309 -16.45 3.75 -21.36
C ILE A 309 -16.24 4.19 -22.81
N ARG A 310 -17.09 5.10 -23.28
CA ARG A 310 -16.91 5.79 -24.56
C ARG A 310 -17.01 7.29 -24.36
N ASP A 311 -16.33 8.05 -25.20
CA ASP A 311 -16.46 9.49 -25.19
C ASP A 311 -17.81 9.87 -25.84
N GLY A 312 -18.56 10.74 -25.16
CA GLY A 312 -19.79 11.36 -25.65
C GLY A 312 -19.63 12.88 -25.71
N ASP A 313 -20.60 13.57 -26.31
CA ASP A 313 -20.58 15.03 -26.32
C ASP A 313 -20.72 15.55 -24.87
N GLY A 314 -19.73 16.31 -24.40
CA GLY A 314 -19.69 16.87 -23.04
C GLY A 314 -19.42 15.88 -21.89
N GLY A 315 -19.11 14.61 -22.15
CA GLY A 315 -18.87 13.64 -21.07
C GLY A 315 -18.54 12.23 -21.53
N ILE A 316 -18.92 11.24 -20.73
CA ILE A 316 -18.70 9.82 -21.04
C ILE A 316 -20.01 9.05 -21.09
N ILE A 317 -20.00 7.98 -21.87
CA ILE A 317 -21.07 6.99 -21.96
C ILE A 317 -20.57 5.73 -21.23
N LEU A 318 -21.35 5.26 -20.26
CA LEU A 318 -21.05 4.04 -19.49
C LEU A 318 -21.80 2.85 -20.04
N SER A 319 -21.24 1.65 -19.87
CA SER A 319 -22.01 0.43 -20.06
C SER A 319 -23.06 0.26 -18.95
N GLU A 320 -24.18 -0.41 -19.26
CA GLU A 320 -25.21 -0.73 -18.25
C GLU A 320 -24.64 -1.52 -17.06
N ASP A 321 -23.72 -2.46 -17.31
CA ASP A 321 -23.06 -3.24 -16.26
C ASP A 321 -22.27 -2.33 -15.30
N ALA A 322 -21.54 -1.36 -15.85
CA ALA A 322 -20.75 -0.42 -15.07
C ALA A 322 -21.65 0.51 -14.24
N ALA A 323 -22.72 1.03 -14.85
CA ALA A 323 -23.69 1.86 -14.17
C ALA A 323 -24.36 1.11 -13.00
N ARG A 324 -24.79 -0.13 -13.23
CA ARG A 324 -25.31 -1.01 -12.16
C ARG A 324 -24.27 -1.27 -11.07
N THR A 325 -23.03 -1.59 -11.43
CA THR A 325 -21.98 -1.97 -10.47
C THR A 325 -21.53 -0.80 -9.60
N LEU A 326 -21.58 0.42 -10.11
CA LEU A 326 -21.18 1.64 -9.42
C LEU A 326 -22.36 2.47 -8.87
N ASP A 327 -23.60 1.99 -9.05
CA ASP A 327 -24.84 2.69 -8.69
C ASP A 327 -24.92 4.10 -9.33
N LEU A 328 -24.58 4.20 -10.61
CA LEU A 328 -24.54 5.45 -11.38
C LEU A 328 -25.75 5.63 -12.31
N THR A 329 -26.09 6.89 -12.54
CA THR A 329 -27.13 7.36 -13.45
C THR A 329 -26.61 8.48 -14.36
N VAL A 330 -27.37 8.82 -15.39
CA VAL A 330 -27.04 9.97 -16.27
C VAL A 330 -27.08 11.26 -15.45
N GLY A 331 -26.03 12.06 -15.54
CA GLY A 331 -25.83 13.30 -14.78
C GLY A 331 -24.82 13.15 -13.64
N ASP A 332 -24.48 11.93 -13.22
CA ASP A 332 -23.47 11.71 -12.19
C ASP A 332 -22.06 12.06 -12.69
N THR A 333 -21.20 12.51 -11.78
CA THR A 333 -19.80 12.84 -12.07
C THR A 333 -18.89 11.71 -11.61
N VAL A 334 -17.95 11.32 -12.47
CA VAL A 334 -17.00 10.24 -12.18
C VAL A 334 -15.56 10.65 -12.48
N LEU A 335 -14.63 10.07 -11.73
CA LEU A 335 -13.23 10.02 -12.08
C LEU A 335 -12.97 8.77 -12.91
N HIS A 336 -12.29 8.88 -14.04
CA HIS A 336 -11.88 7.73 -14.82
C HIS A 336 -10.45 7.84 -15.33
N ILE A 337 -9.85 6.68 -15.59
CA ILE A 337 -8.55 6.57 -16.23
C ILE A 337 -8.44 5.26 -16.98
N ASP A 338 -7.78 5.29 -18.12
CA ASP A 338 -7.51 4.12 -18.95
C ASP A 338 -6.78 3.04 -18.15
N ARG A 339 -7.12 1.79 -18.45
CA ARG A 339 -6.52 0.60 -17.85
C ARG A 339 -5.00 0.56 -18.06
#